data_AF-A0A4Y3TPK9-F1
#
_entry.id   AF-A0A4Y3TPK9-F1
#
_cell.length_a   1.000
_cell.length_b   1.000
_cell.length_c   1.000
_cell.angle_alpha   90.00
_cell.angle_beta   90.00
_cell.angle_gamma   90.00
#
_symmetry.space_group_name_H-M   'P 1'
#
loop_
_entity.id
_entity.type
_entity.pdbx_description
1 polymer ?
#
loop_
_entity_poly.entity_id
_entity_poly.type
_entity_poly.pdbx_seq_one_letter_code
_entity_poly.pdbx_strand_id
1 'polypeptide(L)'
;MNEMLNGVPEPGTARTGMLEEAQRLAVDAMYTERGHYQAACQWRKCHYWLNGPAAILAAIAGGTFIAKVSSWVPPLLAFVAALFSALSTFLKPDVLASEHQAAGVRFATIRKKLRMFIAARLHLGGVTDEMLLSELDKLRQEYAETQASSRPIPAYAYALAKQGIQAGEASYKQDEISAAVGSIQP
;
A
#
# COMPACT_ATOMS: atom_id res chain seq x y z
N MET A 1 -14.79 51.81 -0.51
CA MET A 1 -15.13 50.86 0.57
C MET A 1 -16.28 49.98 0.11
N ASN A 2 -16.03 49.01 -0.81
CA ASN A 2 -16.74 47.73 -0.91
C ASN A 2 -16.15 46.88 -2.06
N GLU A 3 -14.97 46.30 -1.89
CA GLU A 3 -14.32 45.47 -2.93
C GLU A 3 -13.64 44.22 -2.34
N MET A 4 -14.22 43.63 -1.30
CA MET A 4 -13.63 42.50 -0.55
C MET A 4 -14.59 41.33 -0.26
N LEU A 5 -15.74 41.21 -0.95
CA LEU A 5 -16.73 40.15 -0.66
C LEU A 5 -17.27 39.43 -1.90
N ASN A 6 -16.42 39.02 -2.85
CA ASN A 6 -16.84 38.15 -3.97
C ASN A 6 -15.78 37.08 -4.30
N GLY A 7 -15.28 36.38 -3.27
CA GLY A 7 -14.31 35.29 -3.42
C GLY A 7 -14.81 33.92 -2.95
N VAL A 8 -16.06 33.79 -2.52
CA VAL A 8 -16.62 32.51 -2.09
C VAL A 8 -17.28 31.86 -3.31
N PRO A 9 -16.79 30.69 -3.78
CA PRO A 9 -17.44 29.97 -4.86
C PRO A 9 -18.90 29.67 -4.50
N GLU A 10 -19.81 29.72 -5.48
CA GLU A 10 -21.20 29.29 -5.31
C GLU A 10 -21.26 27.93 -4.57
N PRO A 11 -22.13 27.72 -3.57
CA PRO A 11 -22.12 26.53 -2.71
C PRO A 11 -22.14 25.19 -3.47
N GLY A 12 -22.79 25.17 -4.64
CA GLY A 12 -22.79 24.00 -5.54
C GLY A 12 -21.43 23.70 -6.16
N THR A 13 -20.60 24.71 -6.44
CA THR A 13 -19.25 24.55 -7.03
C THR A 13 -18.22 24.14 -5.99
N ALA A 14 -18.32 24.67 -4.76
CA ALA A 14 -17.42 24.32 -3.66
C ALA A 14 -17.59 22.85 -3.23
N ARG A 15 -18.84 22.38 -3.12
CA ARG A 15 -19.16 20.97 -2.83
C ARG A 15 -18.63 20.01 -3.88
N THR A 16 -18.81 20.34 -5.16
CA THR A 16 -18.30 19.52 -6.26
C THR A 16 -16.77 19.45 -6.22
N GLY A 17 -16.07 20.57 -6.02
CA GLY A 17 -14.61 20.56 -5.91
C GLY A 17 -14.09 19.72 -4.74
N MET A 18 -14.76 19.75 -3.58
CA MET A 18 -14.42 18.88 -2.44
C MET A 18 -14.63 17.40 -2.75
N LEU A 19 -15.69 17.05 -3.48
CA LEU A 19 -15.97 15.66 -3.88
C LEU A 19 -14.94 15.15 -4.89
N GLU A 20 -14.56 15.98 -5.86
CA GLU A 20 -13.52 15.66 -6.84
C GLU A 20 -12.16 15.42 -6.17
N GLU A 21 -11.78 16.29 -5.22
CA GLU A 21 -10.54 16.13 -4.45
C GLU A 21 -10.59 14.86 -3.58
N ALA A 22 -11.73 14.59 -2.92
CA ALA A 22 -11.89 13.36 -2.14
C ALA A 22 -11.80 12.10 -3.01
N GLN A 23 -12.34 12.14 -4.24
CA GLN A 23 -12.23 11.05 -5.22
C GLN A 23 -10.79 10.84 -5.65
N ARG A 24 -10.07 11.92 -5.99
CA ARG A 24 -8.65 11.87 -6.34
C ARG A 24 -7.82 11.24 -5.22
N LEU A 25 -8.00 11.73 -3.99
CA LEU A 25 -7.29 11.18 -2.83
C LEU A 25 -7.66 9.72 -2.55
N ALA A 26 -8.90 9.30 -2.79
CA ALA A 26 -9.32 7.92 -2.63
C ALA A 26 -8.63 6.98 -3.62
N VAL A 27 -8.39 7.46 -4.84
CA VAL A 27 -7.65 6.73 -5.86
C VAL A 27 -6.15 6.70 -5.54
N ASP A 28 -5.56 7.80 -5.10
CA ASP A 28 -4.16 7.81 -4.65
C ASP A 28 -3.95 6.84 -3.47
N ALA A 29 -4.87 6.83 -2.51
CA ALA A 29 -4.87 5.89 -1.40
C ALA A 29 -4.99 4.43 -1.86
N MET A 30 -5.77 4.16 -2.91
CA MET A 30 -5.88 2.83 -3.50
C MET A 30 -4.57 2.36 -4.13
N TYR A 31 -3.96 3.18 -4.99
CA TYR A 31 -2.68 2.82 -5.63
C TYR A 31 -1.60 2.60 -4.56
N THR A 32 -1.57 3.45 -3.55
CA THR A 32 -0.62 3.37 -2.42
C THR A 32 -0.86 2.12 -1.57
N GLU A 33 -2.11 1.83 -1.19
CA GLU A 33 -2.53 0.59 -0.50
C GLU A 33 -2.05 -0.65 -1.26
N ARG A 34 -2.36 -0.73 -2.57
CA ARG A 34 -2.03 -1.89 -3.39
C ARG A 34 -0.53 -2.05 -3.58
N GLY A 35 0.19 -0.94 -3.77
CA GLY A 35 1.66 -0.95 -3.85
C GLY A 35 2.30 -1.52 -2.57
N HIS A 36 1.79 -1.11 -1.41
CA HIS A 36 2.22 -1.67 -0.12
C HIS A 36 1.91 -3.17 0.01
N TYR A 37 0.74 -3.64 -0.38
CA TYR A 37 0.44 -5.08 -0.34
C TYR A 37 1.30 -5.91 -1.30
N GLN A 38 1.61 -5.39 -2.49
CA GLN A 38 2.52 -6.07 -3.41
C GLN A 38 3.95 -6.14 -2.86
N ALA A 39 4.44 -5.05 -2.26
CA ALA A 39 5.74 -5.05 -1.60
C ALA A 39 5.78 -6.02 -0.41
N ALA A 40 4.73 -6.05 0.41
CA ALA A 40 4.61 -6.96 1.54
C ALA A 40 4.62 -8.44 1.08
N CYS A 41 3.89 -8.75 0.01
CA CYS A 41 3.86 -10.08 -0.59
C CYS A 41 5.25 -10.51 -1.07
N GLN A 42 5.98 -9.62 -1.75
CA GLN A 42 7.31 -9.92 -2.25
C GLN A 42 8.31 -10.17 -1.12
N TRP A 43 8.30 -9.35 -0.07
CA TRP A 43 9.17 -9.55 1.09
C TRP A 43 8.82 -10.83 1.86
N ARG A 44 7.53 -11.20 1.93
CA ARG A 44 7.10 -12.48 2.52
C ARG A 44 7.61 -13.68 1.70
N LYS A 45 7.54 -13.61 0.38
CA LYS A 45 8.15 -14.63 -0.50
C LYS A 45 9.65 -14.73 -0.27
N CYS A 46 10.35 -13.60 -0.18
CA CYS A 46 11.78 -13.56 0.13
C CYS A 46 12.08 -14.23 1.48
N HIS A 47 11.29 -13.93 2.53
CA HIS A 47 11.44 -14.57 3.83
C HIS A 47 11.34 -16.09 3.76
N TYR A 48 10.30 -16.62 3.11
CA TYR A 48 10.12 -18.07 2.97
C TYR A 48 11.21 -18.72 2.11
N TRP A 49 11.65 -18.04 1.05
CA TRP A 49 12.69 -18.56 0.15
C TRP A 49 14.09 -18.54 0.77
N LEU A 50 14.37 -17.66 1.74
CA LEU A 50 15.63 -17.69 2.48
C LEU A 50 15.59 -18.73 3.60
N ASN A 51 14.57 -18.68 4.46
CA ASN A 51 14.57 -19.46 5.70
C ASN A 51 14.14 -20.92 5.48
N GLY A 52 13.23 -21.19 4.55
CA GLY A 52 12.79 -22.56 4.24
C GLY A 52 13.95 -23.44 3.75
N PRO A 53 14.64 -23.07 2.67
CA PRO A 53 15.81 -23.79 2.18
C PRO A 53 16.95 -23.85 3.20
N ALA A 54 17.21 -22.78 3.95
CA ALA A 54 18.24 -22.79 5.00
C ALA A 54 17.98 -23.88 6.04
N ALA A 55 16.75 -23.99 6.54
CA ALA A 55 16.37 -25.00 7.53
C ALA A 55 16.49 -26.42 6.96
N ILE A 56 16.05 -26.64 5.72
CA ILE A 56 16.15 -27.94 5.05
C ILE A 56 17.62 -28.33 4.86
N LEU A 57 18.46 -27.42 4.37
CA LEU A 57 19.89 -27.67 4.16
C LEU A 57 20.61 -27.95 5.48
N ALA A 58 20.28 -27.23 6.55
CA ALA A 58 20.84 -27.49 7.88
C ALA A 58 20.44 -28.88 8.41
N ALA A 59 19.18 -29.27 8.22
CA ALA A 59 18.70 -30.60 8.60
C ALA A 59 19.39 -31.72 7.81
N ILE A 60 19.53 -31.56 6.49
CA ILE A 60 20.26 -32.52 5.63
C ILE A 60 21.73 -32.56 6.06
N ALA A 61 22.38 -31.42 6.30
CA ALA A 61 23.76 -31.35 6.78
C ALA A 61 23.93 -32.17 8.08
N GLY A 62 23.06 -31.97 9.07
CA GLY A 62 23.05 -32.75 10.30
C GLY A 62 22.88 -34.26 10.06
N GLY A 63 21.94 -34.66 9.20
CA GLY A 63 21.75 -36.06 8.82
C GLY A 63 22.97 -36.66 8.11
N THR A 64 23.62 -35.89 7.24
CA THR A 64 24.83 -36.33 6.52
C THR A 64 26.02 -36.53 7.44
N PHE A 65 26.16 -35.75 8.52
CA PHE A 65 27.15 -36.01 9.56
C PHE A 65 26.92 -37.37 10.24
N ILE A 66 25.67 -37.70 10.56
CA ILE A 66 25.31 -38.97 11.22
C ILE A 66 25.53 -40.15 10.27
N ALA A 67 25.12 -40.01 9.01
CA ALA A 67 25.23 -41.05 7.99
C ALA A 67 26.67 -41.29 7.52
N LYS A 68 27.65 -40.47 7.95
CA LYS A 68 29.07 -40.56 7.55
C LYS A 68 29.25 -40.58 6.02
N VAL A 69 28.44 -39.82 5.29
CA VAL A 69 28.70 -39.58 3.85
C VAL A 69 30.02 -38.84 3.65
N SER A 70 30.41 -38.65 2.39
CA SER A 70 31.67 -38.01 2.01
C SER A 70 31.99 -36.76 2.84
N SER A 71 33.25 -36.64 3.28
CA SER A 71 33.70 -35.67 4.28
C SER A 71 33.46 -34.20 3.92
N TRP A 72 33.33 -33.88 2.63
CA TRP A 72 33.11 -32.51 2.16
C TRP A 72 31.63 -32.12 2.06
N VAL A 73 30.69 -33.07 2.05
CA VAL A 73 29.26 -32.81 1.84
C VAL A 73 28.61 -32.10 3.04
N PRO A 74 28.73 -32.60 4.28
CA PRO A 74 28.14 -31.94 5.45
C PRO A 74 28.58 -30.47 5.65
N PRO A 75 29.89 -30.12 5.60
CA PRO A 75 30.32 -28.74 5.82
C PRO A 75 29.87 -27.79 4.70
N LEU A 76 29.79 -28.25 3.45
CA LEU A 76 29.27 -27.43 2.35
C LEU A 76 27.79 -27.08 2.56
N LEU A 77 26.95 -28.08 2.89
CA LEU A 77 25.53 -27.86 3.14
C LEU A 77 25.30 -26.92 4.34
N ALA A 78 26.08 -27.11 5.42
CA ALA A 78 26.03 -26.25 6.60
C ALA A 78 26.44 -24.80 6.27
N PHE A 79 27.48 -24.61 5.44
CA PHE A 79 27.92 -23.29 5.01
C PHE A 79 26.85 -22.57 4.18
N VAL A 80 26.23 -23.26 3.21
CA VAL A 80 25.15 -22.68 2.39
C VAL A 80 23.94 -22.32 3.26
N ALA A 81 23.56 -23.19 4.20
CA ALA A 81 22.49 -22.90 5.17
C ALA A 81 22.81 -21.66 6.03
N ALA A 82 24.05 -21.54 6.50
CA ALA A 82 24.51 -20.39 7.28
C ALA A 82 24.46 -19.09 6.45
N LEU A 83 24.83 -19.14 5.18
CA LEU A 83 24.77 -17.98 4.27
C LEU A 83 23.33 -17.47 4.12
N PHE A 84 22.36 -18.36 3.87
CA PHE A 84 20.95 -17.98 3.80
C PHE A 84 20.43 -17.38 5.11
N SER A 85 20.82 -17.97 6.24
CA SER A 85 20.44 -17.47 7.58
C SER A 85 21.03 -16.09 7.88
N ALA A 86 22.30 -15.86 7.53
CA ALA A 86 22.95 -14.56 7.64
C ALA A 86 22.25 -13.51 6.77
N LEU A 87 21.89 -13.87 5.53
CA LEU A 87 21.18 -12.97 4.62
C LEU A 87 19.77 -12.62 5.14
N SER A 88 19.06 -13.58 5.72
CA SER A 88 17.76 -13.38 6.38
C SER A 88 17.87 -12.39 7.56
N THR A 89 18.92 -12.53 8.37
CA THR A 89 19.17 -11.67 9.53
C THR A 89 19.56 -10.25 9.12
N PHE A 90 20.32 -10.11 8.02
CA PHE A 90 20.74 -8.83 7.47
C PHE A 90 19.57 -8.08 6.81
N LEU A 91 18.84 -8.75 5.92
CA LEU A 91 17.75 -8.14 5.14
C LEU A 91 16.47 -7.93 5.97
N LYS A 92 16.25 -8.75 7.00
CA LYS A 92 15.02 -8.75 7.83
C LYS A 92 13.72 -8.74 6.99
N PRO A 93 13.55 -9.68 6.06
CA PRO A 93 12.44 -9.65 5.10
C PRO A 93 11.05 -9.73 5.78
N ASP A 94 10.94 -10.38 6.94
CA ASP A 94 9.69 -10.44 7.70
C ASP A 94 9.27 -9.05 8.25
N VAL A 95 10.22 -8.29 8.79
CA VAL A 95 9.99 -6.92 9.26
C VAL A 95 9.53 -6.03 8.11
N LEU A 96 10.22 -6.10 6.97
CA LEU A 96 9.85 -5.34 5.77
C LEU A 96 8.44 -5.72 5.28
N ALA A 97 8.12 -7.01 5.28
CA ALA A 97 6.78 -7.47 4.90
C ALA A 97 5.70 -6.93 5.84
N SER A 98 5.96 -6.95 7.15
CA SER A 98 5.05 -6.45 8.18
C SER A 98 4.84 -4.94 8.09
N GLU A 99 5.92 -4.16 7.91
CA GLU A 99 5.86 -2.70 7.77
C GLU A 99 5.04 -2.29 6.53
N HIS A 100 5.28 -2.93 5.39
CA HIS A 100 4.47 -2.67 4.19
C HIS A 100 3.01 -3.13 4.37
N GLN A 101 2.76 -4.27 5.02
CA GLN A 101 1.39 -4.73 5.30
C GLN A 101 0.63 -3.73 6.18
N ALA A 102 1.28 -3.23 7.24
CA ALA A 102 0.70 -2.26 8.17
C ALA A 102 0.38 -0.93 7.46
N ALA A 103 1.30 -0.43 6.65
CA ALA A 103 1.06 0.76 5.82
C ALA A 103 -0.11 0.55 4.84
N GLY A 104 -0.17 -0.61 4.17
CA GLY A 104 -1.29 -0.97 3.29
C GLY A 104 -2.65 -0.93 4.01
N VAL A 105 -2.74 -1.47 5.24
CA VAL A 105 -3.96 -1.42 6.07
C VAL A 105 -4.36 0.01 6.44
N ARG A 106 -3.40 0.89 6.73
CA ARG A 106 -3.67 2.30 7.05
C ARG A 106 -4.25 3.04 5.83
N PHE A 107 -3.63 2.89 4.66
CA PHE A 107 -4.16 3.47 3.42
C PHE A 107 -5.52 2.89 3.03
N ALA A 108 -5.74 1.59 3.24
CA ALA A 108 -7.05 0.97 3.03
C ALA A 108 -8.14 1.57 3.94
N THR A 109 -7.77 1.92 5.18
CA THR A 109 -8.68 2.57 6.13
C THR A 109 -9.01 3.99 5.70
N ILE A 110 -8.01 4.78 5.31
CA ILE A 110 -8.20 6.13 4.77
C ILE A 110 -9.09 6.09 3.53
N ARG A 111 -8.83 5.17 2.59
CA ARG A 111 -9.66 4.99 1.39
C ARG A 111 -11.12 4.67 1.74
N LYS A 112 -11.38 3.81 2.72
CA LYS A 112 -12.74 3.52 3.19
C LYS A 112 -13.43 4.77 3.73
N LYS A 113 -12.73 5.56 4.56
CA LYS A 113 -13.24 6.84 5.08
C LYS A 113 -13.57 7.82 3.95
N LEU A 114 -12.70 7.94 2.94
CA LEU A 114 -12.95 8.78 1.77
C LEU A 114 -14.15 8.32 0.94
N ARG A 115 -14.31 7.01 0.73
CA ARG A 115 -15.49 6.47 0.04
C ARG A 115 -16.78 6.73 0.82
N MET A 116 -16.74 6.60 2.15
CA MET A 116 -17.86 6.95 3.01
C MET A 116 -18.17 8.45 2.96
N PHE A 117 -17.15 9.30 2.97
CA PHE A 117 -17.30 10.75 2.80
C PHE A 117 -18.01 11.09 1.49
N ILE A 118 -17.58 10.49 0.37
CA ILE A 118 -18.17 10.71 -0.95
C ILE A 118 -19.63 10.23 -0.97
N ALA A 119 -19.91 9.03 -0.44
CA ALA A 119 -21.24 8.43 -0.48
C ALA A 119 -22.25 9.14 0.46
N ALA A 120 -21.83 9.50 1.67
CA ALA A 120 -22.73 10.08 2.68
C ALA A 120 -23.14 11.52 2.36
N ARG A 121 -22.27 12.28 1.70
CA ARG A 121 -22.47 13.73 1.48
C ARG A 121 -23.34 14.09 0.29
N LEU A 122 -23.76 13.08 -0.49
CA LEU A 122 -24.77 13.25 -1.54
C LEU A 122 -26.20 13.34 -0.98
N HIS A 123 -26.45 13.00 0.28
CA HIS A 123 -27.83 12.75 0.77
C HIS A 123 -28.19 13.30 2.16
N LEU A 124 -27.26 13.87 2.93
CA LEU A 124 -27.54 14.35 4.29
C LEU A 124 -27.85 15.85 4.33
N GLY A 125 -29.13 16.19 4.56
CA GLY A 125 -29.54 17.55 4.90
C GLY A 125 -28.98 17.97 6.26
N GLY A 126 -28.51 19.22 6.38
CA GLY A 126 -28.00 19.79 7.63
C GLY A 126 -26.48 19.83 7.79
N VAL A 127 -25.69 19.36 6.82
CA VAL A 127 -24.23 19.51 6.83
C VAL A 127 -23.82 20.77 6.06
N THR A 128 -23.07 21.66 6.73
CA THR A 128 -22.55 22.91 6.14
C THR A 128 -21.23 22.66 5.39
N ASP A 129 -20.89 23.54 4.46
CA ASP A 129 -19.70 23.41 3.61
C ASP A 129 -18.40 23.49 4.43
N GLU A 130 -18.41 24.21 5.55
CA GLU A 130 -17.28 24.32 6.46
C GLU A 130 -17.03 23.02 7.22
N MET A 131 -18.10 22.37 7.69
CA MET A 131 -18.01 21.00 8.23
C MET A 131 -17.53 20.04 7.16
N LEU A 132 -17.90 20.31 5.90
CA LEU A 132 -17.48 19.48 4.80
C LEU A 132 -15.96 19.55 4.60
N LEU A 133 -15.45 20.76 4.46
CA LEU A 133 -14.05 21.07 4.24
C LEU A 133 -13.17 20.59 5.40
N SER A 134 -13.60 20.86 6.64
CA SER A 134 -12.86 20.45 7.83
C SER A 134 -12.62 18.94 7.90
N GLU A 135 -13.61 18.13 7.52
CA GLU A 135 -13.45 16.67 7.51
C GLU A 135 -12.53 16.19 6.38
N LEU A 136 -12.58 16.85 5.21
CA LEU A 136 -11.67 16.53 4.11
C LEU A 136 -10.22 16.85 4.48
N ASP A 137 -9.99 18.00 5.12
CA ASP A 137 -8.66 18.39 5.57
C ASP A 137 -8.09 17.43 6.62
N LYS A 138 -8.92 16.90 7.53
CA LYS A 138 -8.49 15.83 8.45
C LYS A 138 -8.06 14.56 7.69
N LEU A 139 -8.80 14.15 6.66
CA LEU A 139 -8.44 12.98 5.85
C LEU A 139 -7.15 13.21 5.06
N ARG A 140 -6.94 14.43 4.53
CA ARG A 140 -5.70 14.83 3.85
C ARG A 140 -4.51 14.82 4.80
N GLN A 141 -4.71 15.32 6.02
CA GLN A 141 -3.68 15.29 7.06
C GLN A 141 -3.35 13.85 7.48
N GLU A 142 -4.36 13.02 7.75
CA GLU A 142 -4.16 11.59 8.08
C GLU A 142 -3.41 10.86 6.96
N TYR A 143 -3.72 11.18 5.70
CA TYR A 143 -3.00 10.65 4.54
C TYR A 143 -1.53 11.09 4.52
N ALA A 144 -1.25 12.39 4.66
CA ALA A 144 0.10 12.92 4.64
C ALA A 144 0.97 12.39 5.79
N GLU A 145 0.42 12.31 7.00
CA GLU A 145 1.07 11.71 8.16
C GLU A 145 1.34 10.22 7.95
N THR A 146 0.36 9.51 7.36
CA THR A 146 0.51 8.10 7.01
C THR A 146 1.61 7.87 5.99
N GLN A 147 1.68 8.71 4.97
CA GLN A 147 2.72 8.65 3.95
C GLN A 147 4.10 8.97 4.54
N ALA A 148 4.21 10.02 5.35
CA ALA A 148 5.47 10.43 5.98
C ALA A 148 6.02 9.37 6.93
N SER A 149 5.15 8.64 7.63
CA SER A 149 5.55 7.58 8.57
C SER A 149 5.65 6.19 7.93
N SER A 150 5.36 6.05 6.63
CA SER A 150 5.40 4.78 5.92
C SER A 150 6.71 4.63 5.13
N ARG A 151 7.13 3.38 4.92
CA ARG A 151 8.22 3.11 4.00
C ARG A 151 7.86 3.48 2.56
N PRO A 152 8.81 3.98 1.76
CA PRO A 152 8.59 4.18 0.33
C PRO A 152 8.19 2.88 -0.37
N ILE A 153 7.25 2.98 -1.31
CA ILE A 153 6.84 1.84 -2.14
C ILE A 153 7.91 1.62 -3.21
N PRO A 154 8.46 0.40 -3.36
CA PRO A 154 9.36 0.07 -4.47
C PRO A 154 8.69 0.24 -5.84
N ALA A 155 9.43 0.71 -6.84
CA ALA A 155 8.90 0.96 -8.19
C ALA A 155 8.21 -0.27 -8.83
N TYR A 156 8.78 -1.46 -8.64
CA TYR A 156 8.17 -2.70 -9.15
C TYR A 156 6.81 -2.97 -8.50
N ALA A 157 6.65 -2.69 -7.21
CA ALA A 157 5.43 -2.95 -6.46
C ALA A 157 4.32 -1.98 -6.89
N TYR A 158 4.69 -0.72 -7.16
CA TYR A 158 3.79 0.27 -7.75
C TYR A 158 3.35 -0.13 -9.16
N ALA A 159 4.27 -0.60 -10.01
CA ALA A 159 3.94 -1.05 -11.36
C ALA A 159 2.99 -2.26 -11.34
N LEU A 160 3.22 -3.24 -10.48
CA LEU A 160 2.33 -4.39 -10.29
C LEU A 160 0.95 -3.97 -9.76
N ALA A 161 0.91 -3.05 -8.80
CA ALA A 161 -0.34 -2.51 -8.29
C ALA A 161 -1.14 -1.82 -9.39
N LYS A 162 -0.48 -1.02 -10.22
CA LYS A 162 -1.10 -0.36 -11.37
C LYS A 162 -1.66 -1.37 -12.37
N GLN A 163 -0.90 -2.41 -12.71
CA GLN A 163 -1.35 -3.47 -13.59
C GLN A 163 -2.56 -4.22 -13.03
N GLY A 164 -2.55 -4.60 -11.75
CA GLY A 164 -3.67 -5.30 -11.12
C GLY A 164 -4.95 -4.45 -11.06
N ILE A 165 -4.82 -3.15 -10.77
CA ILE A 165 -5.94 -2.20 -10.83
C ILE A 165 -6.52 -2.11 -12.24
N GLN A 166 -5.66 -1.99 -13.26
CA GLN A 166 -6.08 -1.92 -14.67
C GLN A 166 -6.70 -3.23 -15.17
N ALA A 167 -6.28 -4.38 -14.63
CA ALA A 167 -6.82 -5.70 -14.95
C ALA A 167 -8.17 -6.00 -14.28
N GLY A 168 -8.70 -5.09 -13.45
CA GLY A 168 -10.00 -5.26 -12.80
C GLY A 168 -9.97 -6.12 -11.53
N GLU A 169 -8.79 -6.39 -10.94
CA GLU A 169 -8.68 -7.08 -9.63
C GLU A 169 -9.38 -6.32 -8.50
N ALA A 170 -9.71 -5.06 -8.74
CA ALA A 170 -10.56 -4.29 -7.87
C ALA A 170 -11.79 -3.86 -8.67
N SER A 171 -12.95 -4.39 -8.26
CA SER A 171 -14.26 -4.15 -8.87
C SER A 171 -14.68 -2.69 -8.70
N TYR A 172 -14.04 -1.79 -9.44
CA TYR A 172 -14.43 -0.39 -9.56
C TYR A 172 -15.24 -0.23 -10.83
N LYS A 173 -16.24 0.65 -10.79
CA LYS A 173 -16.89 1.08 -12.03
C LYS A 173 -15.87 1.90 -12.82
N GLN A 174 -15.85 1.74 -14.15
CA GLN A 174 -14.91 2.40 -15.05
C GLN A 174 -14.89 3.93 -14.86
N ASP A 175 -16.01 4.48 -14.41
CA ASP A 175 -16.31 5.86 -14.06
C ASP A 175 -15.48 6.35 -12.85
N GLU A 176 -15.29 5.51 -11.82
CA GLU A 176 -14.43 5.83 -10.66
C GLU A 176 -12.94 5.87 -11.02
N ILE A 177 -12.51 5.04 -11.99
CA ILE A 177 -11.13 5.03 -12.50
C ILE A 177 -10.92 6.23 -13.44
N SER A 178 -11.90 6.52 -14.30
CA SER A 178 -11.80 7.58 -15.31
C SER A 178 -11.82 8.98 -14.70
N ALA A 179 -12.55 9.20 -13.60
CA ALA A 179 -12.55 10.45 -12.84
C ALA A 179 -11.18 10.77 -12.20
N ALA A 180 -10.41 9.74 -11.84
CA ALA A 180 -9.13 9.92 -11.15
C ALA A 180 -7.90 9.88 -12.05
N VAL A 181 -7.97 9.16 -13.18
CA VAL A 181 -6.86 9.09 -14.15
C VAL A 181 -6.91 10.27 -15.14
N GLY A 182 -8.00 11.05 -15.15
CA GLY A 182 -8.16 12.21 -16.04
C GLY A 182 -8.06 11.75 -17.49
N SER A 183 -9.15 11.17 -18.02
CA SER A 183 -9.34 10.81 -19.44
C SER A 183 -8.03 10.73 -20.25
N ILE A 184 -7.36 9.58 -20.23
CA ILE A 184 -6.44 9.26 -21.33
C ILE A 184 -7.35 8.98 -22.52
N GLN A 185 -7.72 10.03 -23.25
CA GLN A 185 -8.18 9.88 -24.62
C GLN A 185 -7.00 9.37 -25.46
N PRO A 186 -7.21 8.40 -26.36
CA PRO A 186 -6.19 8.02 -27.33
C PRO A 186 -5.81 9.19 -28.24
#